data_AF-A0AAV2RH22-F1
#
_entry.id   AF-A0AAV2RH22-F1
#
_cell.length_a   1.000
_cell.length_b   1.000
_cell.length_c   1.000
_cell.angle_alpha   90.00
_cell.angle_beta   90.00
_cell.angle_gamma   90.00
#
_symmetry.space_group_name_H-M   'P 1'
#
loop_
_entity.id
_entity.type
_entity.pdbx_description
1 polymer ?
#
loop_
_entity_poly.entity_id
_entity_poly.type
_entity_poly.pdbx_seq_one_letter_code
_entity_poly.pdbx_strand_id
1 'polypeptide(L)'
;MFSCCQNGECVYPGQCRCTKDFTGPRCQYSLSNCDIKAVGFDGGYSCKGDSRKYSCDIYCTTKEEAITHTCFFSEDKWSPPIELCNPDAHSFDPDALARGEI
;
A
#
# COMPACT_ATOMS: atom_id res chain seq x y z
N MET A 1 -19.63 -0.14 28.57
CA MET A 1 -19.64 1.09 27.77
C MET A 1 -19.22 0.70 26.35
N PHE A 2 -20.16 0.57 25.42
CA PHE A 2 -19.87 0.11 24.05
C PHE A 2 -19.60 1.33 23.17
N SER A 3 -18.34 1.59 22.86
CA SER A 3 -17.97 2.59 21.86
C SER A 3 -18.48 2.12 20.49
N CYS A 4 -19.30 2.93 19.82
CA CYS A 4 -19.77 2.61 18.45
C CYS A 4 -18.57 2.59 17.47
N CYS A 5 -17.48 3.27 17.79
CA CYS A 5 -16.24 3.35 17.01
C CYS A 5 -15.03 2.86 17.84
N GLN A 6 -14.06 2.20 17.20
CA GLN A 6 -12.80 1.80 17.85
C GLN A 6 -11.80 2.97 17.88
N ASN A 7 -11.44 3.50 16.70
CA ASN A 7 -10.45 4.57 16.54
C ASN A 7 -11.07 5.89 16.03
N GLY A 8 -12.16 6.32 16.66
CA GLY A 8 -12.90 7.51 16.25
C GLY A 8 -14.00 7.92 17.22
N GLU A 9 -14.75 8.95 16.84
CA GLU A 9 -15.88 9.47 17.62
C GLU A 9 -17.23 9.08 17.02
N CYS A 10 -18.19 8.81 17.89
CA CYS A 10 -19.56 8.52 17.51
C CYS A 10 -20.29 9.84 17.29
N VAL A 11 -20.46 10.24 16.03
CA VAL A 11 -21.15 11.49 15.69
C VAL A 11 -22.67 11.29 15.57
N TYR A 12 -23.11 10.07 15.30
CA TYR A 12 -24.51 9.67 15.25
C TYR A 12 -24.64 8.18 15.60
N PRO A 13 -25.79 7.68 16.07
CA PRO A 13 -26.04 6.24 16.16
C PRO A 13 -25.71 5.53 14.85
N GLY A 14 -24.70 4.65 14.89
CA GLY A 14 -24.21 3.89 13.73
C GLY A 14 -23.27 4.64 12.78
N GLN A 15 -22.98 5.93 13.02
CA GLN A 15 -22.00 6.70 12.24
C GLN A 15 -20.77 7.07 13.07
N CYS A 16 -19.61 6.72 12.51
CA CYS A 16 -18.31 6.98 13.10
C CYS A 16 -17.54 8.02 12.31
N ARG A 17 -16.98 9.01 13.01
CA ARG A 17 -15.95 9.90 12.48
C ARG A 17 -14.59 9.35 12.86
N CYS A 18 -13.90 8.75 11.90
CA CYS A 18 -12.59 8.16 12.11
C CYS A 18 -11.51 9.22 12.27
N THR A 19 -10.49 8.87 13.04
CA THR A 19 -9.22 9.62 13.04
C THR A 19 -8.53 9.47 11.68
N LYS A 20 -7.61 10.39 11.37
CA LYS A 20 -7.00 10.52 10.03
C LYS A 20 -6.29 9.25 9.52
N ASP A 21 -5.93 8.32 10.42
CA ASP A 21 -5.16 7.12 10.12
C ASP A 21 -6.01 5.84 10.09
N PHE A 22 -7.34 5.96 10.25
CA PHE A 22 -8.26 4.82 10.33
C PHE A 22 -9.49 4.99 9.44
N THR A 23 -10.04 3.86 9.01
CA THR A 23 -11.22 3.80 8.14
C THR A 23 -12.10 2.58 8.44
N GLY A 24 -13.23 2.49 7.74
CA GLY A 24 -14.23 1.45 7.90
C GLY A 24 -15.42 1.90 8.77
N PRO A 25 -16.49 1.08 8.81
CA PRO A 25 -17.74 1.45 9.49
C PRO A 25 -17.59 1.72 10.98
N ARG A 26 -16.56 1.15 11.63
CA ARG A 26 -16.25 1.36 13.05
C ARG A 26 -14.83 1.90 13.26
N CYS A 27 -14.20 2.43 12.21
CA CYS A 27 -12.79 2.85 12.25
C CYS A 27 -11.87 1.71 12.71
N GLN A 28 -12.16 0.49 12.23
CA GLN A 28 -11.47 -0.72 12.65
C GLN A 28 -10.22 -1.02 11.81
N TYR A 29 -10.11 -0.42 10.62
CA TYR A 29 -9.00 -0.70 9.71
C TYR A 29 -8.04 0.48 9.71
N SER A 30 -6.74 0.21 9.81
CA SER A 30 -5.73 1.26 9.68
C SER A 30 -5.47 1.55 8.21
N LEU A 31 -5.24 2.82 7.86
CA LEU A 31 -4.80 3.19 6.51
C LEU A 31 -3.39 2.66 6.22
N SER A 32 -2.58 2.43 7.25
CA SER A 32 -1.23 1.87 7.11
C SER A 32 -1.21 0.44 6.57
N ASN A 33 -2.33 -0.29 6.67
CA ASN A 33 -2.51 -1.62 6.07
C ASN A 33 -2.24 -1.62 4.55
N CYS A 34 -2.51 -0.49 3.90
CA CYS A 34 -2.29 -0.28 2.47
C CYS A 34 -1.26 0.84 2.26
N ASP A 35 -0.24 0.94 3.12
CA ASP A 35 0.83 1.92 2.93
C ASP A 35 1.76 1.49 1.79
N ILE A 36 1.59 2.16 0.65
CA ILE A 36 2.37 1.89 -0.56
C ILE A 36 3.87 2.20 -0.35
N LYS A 37 4.21 3.13 0.55
CA LYS A 37 5.62 3.52 0.83
C LYS A 37 6.33 2.43 1.62
N ALA A 38 5.61 1.71 2.48
CA ALA A 38 6.14 0.59 3.26
C ALA A 38 6.54 -0.62 2.39
N VAL A 39 6.01 -0.72 1.16
CA VAL A 39 6.34 -1.81 0.23
C VAL A 39 7.78 -1.71 -0.30
N GLY A 40 8.34 -0.51 -0.38
CA GLY A 40 9.74 -0.31 -0.81
C GLY A 40 10.01 -0.55 -2.30
N PHE A 41 9.02 -0.29 -3.17
CA PHE A 41 9.21 -0.39 -4.62
C PHE A 41 10.00 0.79 -5.19
N ASP A 42 10.80 0.53 -6.24
CA ASP A 42 11.62 1.51 -6.95
C ASP A 42 10.89 1.93 -8.25
N GLY A 43 9.93 2.84 -8.13
CA GLY A 43 9.12 3.27 -9.27
C GLY A 43 8.24 4.48 -8.98
N GLY A 44 7.56 4.97 -10.03
CA GLY A 44 6.50 5.95 -9.89
C GLY A 44 5.19 5.28 -9.47
N TYR A 45 4.30 6.02 -8.80
CA TYR A 45 2.97 5.48 -8.47
C TYR A 45 1.91 6.57 -8.44
N SER A 46 0.68 6.20 -8.76
CA SER A 46 -0.51 7.04 -8.68
C SER A 46 -1.61 6.27 -7.96
N CYS A 47 -1.87 6.64 -6.70
CA CYS A 47 -2.91 6.00 -5.91
C CYS A 47 -4.22 6.78 -5.98
N LYS A 48 -5.31 6.03 -6.16
CA LYS A 48 -6.68 6.51 -6.00
C LYS A 48 -7.40 5.56 -5.07
N GLY A 49 -8.19 6.09 -4.15
CA GLY A 49 -9.10 5.23 -3.44
C GLY A 49 -9.99 5.95 -2.45
N ASP A 50 -10.74 5.11 -1.76
CA ASP A 50 -11.87 5.51 -0.95
C ASP A 50 -11.72 4.96 0.46
N SER A 51 -12.75 5.12 1.29
CA SER A 51 -12.79 4.58 2.66
C SER A 51 -12.72 3.05 2.77
N ARG A 52 -12.70 2.30 1.66
CA ARG A 52 -12.68 0.81 1.66
C ARG A 52 -11.43 0.19 1.05
N LYS A 53 -10.85 0.85 0.06
CA LYS A 53 -9.73 0.30 -0.71
C LYS A 53 -8.90 1.42 -1.32
N TYR A 54 -7.63 1.13 -1.53
CA TYR A 54 -6.72 1.90 -2.37
C TYR A 54 -6.38 1.10 -3.62
N SER A 55 -6.40 1.77 -4.76
CA SER A 55 -5.95 1.26 -6.05
C SER A 55 -4.80 2.14 -6.53
N CYS A 56 -3.61 1.59 -6.62
CA CYS A 56 -2.41 2.30 -7.03
C CYS A 56 -1.91 1.77 -8.37
N ASP A 57 -1.82 2.66 -9.35
CA ASP A 57 -1.14 2.41 -10.61
C ASP A 57 0.36 2.59 -10.39
N ILE A 58 1.13 1.51 -10.52
CA ILE A 58 2.58 1.53 -10.34
C ILE A 58 3.26 1.55 -11.70
N TYR A 59 4.13 2.54 -11.90
CA TYR A 59 4.90 2.80 -13.12
C TYR A 59 6.34 2.37 -12.89
N CYS A 60 6.76 1.27 -13.50
CA CYS A 60 8.15 0.87 -13.54
C CYS A 60 8.86 1.56 -14.71
N THR A 61 10.09 2.04 -14.52
CA THR A 61 10.90 2.66 -15.60
C THR A 61 11.18 1.72 -16.77
N THR A 62 11.11 0.41 -16.53
CA THR A 62 11.35 -0.66 -17.51
C THR A 62 10.10 -1.10 -18.27
N LYS A 63 8.89 -0.66 -17.86
CA LYS A 63 7.62 -1.07 -18.49
C LYS A 63 6.90 0.13 -19.09
N GLU A 64 6.37 -0.04 -20.29
CA GLU A 64 5.61 0.99 -21.00
C GLU A 64 4.21 1.22 -20.38
N GLU A 65 3.72 0.27 -19.57
CA GLU A 65 2.38 0.31 -18.98
C GLU A 65 2.41 0.15 -17.46
N ALA A 66 1.52 0.90 -16.79
CA ALA A 66 1.35 0.84 -15.34
C ALA A 66 0.52 -0.39 -14.95
N ILE A 67 0.86 -1.01 -13.82
CA ILE A 67 0.08 -2.11 -13.25
C ILE A 67 -0.76 -1.57 -12.10
N THR A 68 -2.07 -1.78 -12.15
CA THR A 68 -2.97 -1.37 -11.06
C THR A 68 -2.99 -2.43 -9.96
N HIS A 69 -2.56 -2.04 -8.76
CA HIS A 69 -2.60 -2.86 -7.56
C HIS A 69 -3.70 -2.36 -6.63
N THR A 70 -4.55 -3.25 -6.11
CA THR A 70 -5.63 -2.87 -5.19
C THR A 70 -5.40 -3.49 -3.82
N CYS A 71 -5.43 -2.67 -2.78
CA CYS A 71 -5.42 -3.10 -1.39
C CYS A 71 -6.73 -2.72 -0.70
N PHE A 72 -7.41 -3.72 -0.16
CA PHE A 72 -8.56 -3.53 0.71
C PHE A 72 -8.07 -3.43 2.15
N PHE A 73 -8.46 -2.39 2.89
CA PHE A 73 -8.03 -2.23 4.29
C PHE A 73 -8.48 -3.38 5.20
N SER A 74 -9.52 -4.12 4.78
CA SER A 74 -9.99 -5.33 5.45
C SER A 74 -9.12 -6.56 5.21
N GLU A 75 -8.37 -6.60 4.10
CA GLU A 75 -7.54 -7.74 3.71
C GLU A 75 -6.06 -7.54 4.04
N ASP A 76 -5.62 -6.29 4.24
CA ASP A 76 -4.23 -5.96 4.59
C ASP A 76 -3.21 -6.45 3.54
N LYS A 77 -3.66 -6.64 2.30
CA LYS A 77 -2.85 -7.19 1.21
C LYS A 77 -3.16 -6.51 -0.12
N TRP A 78 -2.09 -6.25 -0.85
CA TRP A 78 -2.17 -5.79 -2.24
C TRP A 78 -2.46 -6.95 -3.18
N SER A 79 -3.39 -6.72 -4.11
CA SER A 79 -3.77 -7.66 -5.15
C SER A 79 -3.84 -6.95 -6.52
N PRO A 80 -3.04 -7.37 -7.52
CA PRO A 80 -1.95 -8.33 -7.38
C PRO A 80 -0.89 -7.87 -6.35
N PRO A 81 -0.08 -8.77 -5.78
CA PRO A 81 1.01 -8.38 -4.90
C PRO A 81 1.96 -7.44 -5.64
N ILE A 82 2.45 -6.43 -4.93
CA ILE A 82 3.40 -5.46 -5.48
C ILE A 82 4.79 -6.05 -5.32
N GLU A 83 5.47 -6.22 -6.46
CA GLU A 83 6.87 -6.65 -6.48
C GLU A 83 7.78 -5.48 -6.84
N LEU A 84 9.08 -5.61 -6.54
CA LEU A 84 10.06 -4.61 -6.92
C LEU A 84 10.12 -4.52 -8.46
N CYS A 85 9.96 -3.31 -8.99
CA CYS A 85 10.07 -3.03 -10.43
C CYS A 85 11.42 -3.47 -11.03
N ASN A 86 12.47 -3.52 -10.21
CA ASN A 86 13.79 -3.97 -10.59
C ASN A 86 14.25 -5.13 -9.69
N PRO A 87 14.02 -6.40 -10.05
CA PRO A 87 14.61 -7.52 -9.33
C PRO A 87 16.15 -7.47 -9.37
N ASP A 88 16.73 -6.85 -10.40
CA ASP A 88 18.17 -6.72 -10.61
C ASP A 88 18.84 -5.59 -9.80
N ALA A 89 18.08 -4.68 -9.18
CA ALA A 89 18.66 -3.59 -8.37
C ALA A 89 19.21 -4.11 -7.04
N HIS A 90 18.73 -5.27 -6.59
CA HIS A 90 19.28 -5.97 -5.43
C HIS A 90 20.48 -6.85 -5.80
N SER A 91 20.69 -7.13 -7.09
CA SER A 91 21.80 -7.93 -7.60
C SER A 91 22.97 -7.06 -8.07
N PHE A 92 23.26 -5.96 -7.37
CA PHE A 92 24.63 -5.44 -7.38
C PHE A 92 25.45 -6.38 -6.49
N ASP A 93 25.91 -7.49 -7.07
CA ASP A 93 26.87 -8.38 -6.42
C ASP A 93 28.23 -7.67 -6.45
N PRO A 94 28.71 -7.06 -5.35
CA PRO A 94 29.97 -6.33 -5.36
C PRO A 94 31.17 -7.26 -5.62
N ASP A 95 30.96 -8.57 -5.50
CA ASP A 95 31.94 -9.62 -5.76
C ASP A 95 32.14 -9.90 -7.27
N ALA A 96 31.14 -9.62 -8.12
CA ALA A 96 31.27 -9.80 -9.57
C ALA A 96 32.31 -8.85 -10.19
N LEU A 97 32.40 -7.61 -9.68
CA LEU A 97 33.45 -6.66 -10.10
C LEU A 97 34.84 -7.08 -9.62
N ALA A 98 34.93 -7.76 -8.47
CA ALA A 98 36.19 -8.30 -7.96
C ALA A 98 36.67 -9.54 -8.75
N ARG A 99 35.77 -10.23 -9.46
CA ARG A 99 36.08 -11.42 -10.27
C ARG A 99 36.36 -11.14 -11.74
N GLY A 100 36.19 -9.88 -12.19
CA GLY A 100 36.66 -9.42 -13.50
C GLY A 100 35.94 -10.06 -14.69
N GLU A 101 34.66 -10.41 -14.54
CA GLU A 101 33.83 -10.92 -15.65
C GLU A 101 33.00 -9.76 -16.23
N ILE A 102 33.59 -9.06 -17.20
CA ILE A 102 32.93 -8.18 -18.17
C ILE A 102 33.35 -8.57 -19.59
#